data_AF-A0A4Y2N826-F1
#
_entry.id   AF-A0A4Y2N826-F1
#
_cell.length_a   1.000
_cell.length_b   1.000
_cell.length_c   1.000
_cell.angle_alpha   90.00
_cell.angle_beta   90.00
_cell.angle_gamma   90.00
#
_symmetry.space_group_name_H-M   'P 1'
#
loop_
_entity.id
_entity.type
_entity.pdbx_description
1 polymer ?
#
loop_
_entity_poly.entity_id
_entity_poly.type
_entity_poly.pdbx_seq_one_letter_code
_entity_poly.pdbx_strand_id
1 'polypeptide(L)'
;MRDDEIVVQVRKPNSDDDNRESDEDEVIETSEISNFDAFKCFSKGLMWLEQRTDSDSTELMLLKELRDRAANRRHSGLRQSKLPFKAV
;
A
#
# COMPACT_ATOMS: atom_id res chain seq x y z
N MET A 1 -1.94 -38.24 17.65
CA MET A 1 -1.23 -38.75 16.46
C MET A 1 -2.25 -38.81 15.32
N ARG A 2 -2.11 -38.01 14.27
CA ARG A 2 -0.86 -37.63 13.59
C ARG A 2 -0.61 -36.12 13.60
N ASP A 3 0.64 -35.80 13.91
CA ASP A 3 1.26 -34.50 13.81
C ASP A 3 1.84 -34.41 12.41
N ASP A 4 1.10 -33.80 11.49
CA ASP A 4 1.51 -33.69 10.09
C ASP A 4 2.53 -32.53 9.94
N GLU A 5 3.73 -32.81 10.42
CA GLU A 5 5.02 -32.59 9.76
C GLU A 5 5.16 -31.27 8.96
N ILE A 6 5.33 -30.14 9.66
CA ILE A 6 5.90 -28.92 9.06
C ILE A 6 7.40 -29.17 8.83
N VAL A 7 7.74 -29.65 7.63
CA VAL A 7 9.12 -29.87 7.20
C VAL A 7 9.88 -28.54 7.20
N VAL A 8 10.72 -28.37 8.21
CA VAL A 8 11.72 -27.30 8.30
C VAL A 8 12.72 -27.47 7.16
N GLN A 9 12.68 -26.56 6.17
CA GLN A 9 13.76 -26.43 5.20
C GLN A 9 14.79 -25.42 5.74
N VAL A 10 15.72 -25.91 6.56
CA VAL A 10 16.96 -25.20 6.89
C VAL A 10 17.82 -25.19 5.63
N ARG A 11 17.83 -24.07 4.90
CA ARG A 11 18.87 -23.81 3.88
C ARG A 11 20.05 -23.10 4.53
N LYS A 12 21.24 -23.67 4.40
CA LYS A 12 22.56 -23.01 4.47
C LYS A 12 23.68 -24.04 4.18
N PRO A 13 24.87 -23.63 3.70
CA PRO A 13 25.15 -22.79 2.53
C PRO A 13 26.25 -23.42 1.61
N ASN A 14 26.59 -22.73 0.52
CA ASN A 14 27.69 -22.96 -0.44
C ASN A 14 27.54 -24.10 -1.46
N SER A 15 27.07 -23.72 -2.65
CA SER A 15 27.67 -24.12 -3.91
C SER A 15 27.73 -22.87 -4.77
N ASP A 16 28.92 -22.45 -5.17
CA ASP A 16 29.11 -21.49 -6.26
C ASP A 16 28.41 -22.07 -7.49
N ASP A 17 27.24 -21.54 -7.82
CA ASP A 17 26.66 -21.68 -9.14
C ASP A 17 26.19 -20.29 -9.54
N ASP A 18 26.87 -19.74 -10.53
CA ASP A 18 26.66 -18.44 -11.14
C ASP A 18 25.36 -18.46 -11.98
N ASN A 19 24.29 -18.98 -11.38
CA ASN A 19 22.95 -18.90 -11.91
C ASN A 19 22.48 -17.48 -11.62
N ARG A 20 22.71 -16.59 -12.58
CA ARG A 20 21.98 -15.33 -12.68
C ARG A 20 20.50 -15.69 -12.71
N GLU A 21 19.88 -15.79 -11.54
CA GLU A 21 18.46 -15.50 -11.39
C GLU A 21 18.32 -14.12 -12.01
N SER A 22 17.79 -14.12 -13.22
CA SER A 22 17.18 -12.93 -13.75
C SER A 22 16.10 -12.63 -12.73
N ASP A 23 16.38 -11.65 -11.86
CA ASP A 23 15.37 -10.85 -11.19
C ASP A 23 14.56 -10.20 -12.31
N GLU A 24 13.76 -11.02 -12.99
CA GLU A 24 12.48 -10.63 -13.52
C GLU A 24 11.66 -10.39 -12.25
N ASP A 25 11.98 -9.29 -11.57
CA ASP A 25 11.02 -8.54 -10.77
C ASP A 25 9.80 -8.49 -11.67
N GLU A 26 8.85 -9.38 -11.41
CA GLU A 26 7.57 -9.42 -12.07
C GLU A 26 7.09 -7.97 -11.98
N VAL A 27 7.15 -7.26 -13.11
CA VAL A 27 6.81 -5.84 -13.16
C VAL A 27 5.33 -5.84 -12.92
N ILE A 28 4.94 -5.80 -11.64
CA ILE A 28 3.56 -5.65 -11.25
C ILE A 28 3.18 -4.35 -11.92
N GLU A 29 2.28 -4.47 -12.89
CA GLU A 29 1.78 -3.36 -13.68
C GLU A 29 1.02 -2.46 -12.70
N THR A 30 1.77 -1.60 -12.02
CA THR A 30 1.25 -0.67 -11.01
C THR A 30 0.61 0.46 -11.77
N SER A 31 -0.58 0.19 -12.31
CA SER A 31 -1.48 1.23 -12.77
C SER A 31 -1.55 2.28 -11.65
N GLU A 32 -1.11 3.51 -11.92
CA GLU A 32 -1.05 4.56 -10.92
C GLU A 32 -2.46 4.80 -10.35
N ILE A 33 -2.69 4.37 -9.11
CA ILE A 33 -3.96 4.58 -8.43
C ILE A 33 -4.09 6.07 -8.13
N SER A 34 -5.18 6.70 -8.57
CA SER A 34 -5.42 8.11 -8.28
C SER A 34 -5.60 8.33 -6.78
N ASN A 35 -5.20 9.50 -6.25
CA ASN A 35 -5.43 9.83 -4.83
C ASN A 35 -6.92 9.77 -4.45
N PHE A 36 -7.82 9.99 -5.41
CA PHE A 36 -9.27 9.89 -5.21
C PHE A 36 -9.72 8.44 -5.03
N ASP A 37 -9.22 7.53 -5.88
CA ASP A 37 -9.54 6.10 -5.79
C ASP A 37 -8.93 5.49 -4.52
N ALA A 38 -7.68 5.88 -4.19
CA ALA A 38 -7.05 5.50 -2.93
C ALA A 38 -7.90 5.95 -1.71
N PHE A 39 -8.36 7.21 -1.69
CA PHE A 39 -9.24 7.71 -0.63
C PHE A 39 -10.55 6.90 -0.51
N LYS A 40 -11.20 6.59 -1.65
CA LYS A 40 -12.41 5.76 -1.67
C LYS A 40 -12.16 4.35 -1.13
N CYS A 41 -11.05 3.73 -1.54
CA CYS A 41 -10.66 2.40 -1.08
C CYS A 41 -10.43 2.36 0.43
N PHE A 42 -9.63 3.30 0.97
CA PHE A 42 -9.39 3.37 2.41
C PHE A 42 -10.67 3.66 3.19
N SER A 43 -11.58 4.49 2.66
CA SER A 43 -12.87 4.77 3.31
C SER A 43 -13.76 3.53 3.40
N LYS A 44 -13.81 2.71 2.34
CA LYS A 44 -14.56 1.43 2.34
C LYS A 44 -13.93 0.42 3.29
N GLY A 45 -12.60 0.27 3.26
CA GLY A 45 -11.88 -0.62 4.16
C GLY A 45 -12.08 -0.23 5.62
N LEU A 46 -12.09 1.07 5.92
CA LEU A 46 -12.33 1.56 7.27
C LEU A 46 -13.75 1.25 7.75
N MET A 47 -14.75 1.47 6.91
CA MET A 47 -16.14 1.10 7.24
C MET A 47 -16.28 -0.40 7.54
N TRP A 48 -15.60 -1.25 6.76
CA TRP A 48 -15.59 -2.69 6.99
C TRP A 48 -14.90 -3.07 8.31
N LEU A 49 -13.75 -2.45 8.59
CA LEU A 49 -12.98 -2.71 9.82
C LEU A 49 -13.70 -2.19 11.07
N GLU A 50 -14.37 -1.04 11.02
CA GLU A 50 -15.14 -0.52 12.16
C GLU A 50 -16.35 -1.40 12.53
N GLN A 51 -16.84 -2.25 11.62
CA GLN A 51 -17.96 -3.17 11.87
C GLN A 51 -17.53 -4.48 12.54
N ARG A 52 -16.25 -4.82 12.51
CA ARG A 52 -15.71 -6.02 13.14
C ARG A 52 -15.61 -5.83 14.65
N THR A 53 -16.01 -6.85 15.42
CA THR A 53 -15.97 -6.83 16.90
C THR A 53 -14.57 -7.02 17.47
N ASP A 54 -13.64 -7.51 16.65
CA ASP A 54 -12.26 -7.88 16.99
C ASP A 54 -11.22 -6.93 16.39
N SER A 55 -11.63 -5.75 15.94
CA SER A 55 -10.73 -4.80 15.29
C SER A 55 -9.68 -4.24 16.24
N ASP A 56 -8.41 -4.36 15.85
CA ASP A 56 -7.31 -3.73 16.56
C ASP A 56 -7.37 -2.20 16.36
N SER A 57 -7.31 -1.49 17.49
CA SER A 57 -7.20 -0.02 17.51
C SER A 57 -6.04 0.50 16.67
N THR A 58 -4.93 -0.25 16.58
CA THR A 58 -3.75 0.12 15.79
C THR A 58 -4.06 0.06 14.30
N GLU A 59 -4.71 -1.00 13.83
CA GLU A 59 -5.13 -1.15 12.43
C GLU A 59 -6.11 -0.05 12.02
N LEU A 60 -7.08 0.27 12.89
CA LEU A 60 -8.03 1.36 12.68
C LEU A 60 -7.34 2.72 12.58
N MET A 61 -6.34 2.98 13.44
CA MET A 61 -5.59 4.23 13.44
C MET A 61 -4.76 4.39 12.17
N LEU A 62 -4.03 3.34 11.77
CA LEU A 62 -3.23 3.34 10.55
C LEU A 62 -4.10 3.58 9.30
N LEU A 63 -5.26 2.93 9.23
CA LEU A 63 -6.15 3.07 8.08
C LEU A 63 -6.79 4.47 8.00
N LYS A 64 -7.12 5.07 9.15
CA LYS A 64 -7.56 6.48 9.23
C LYS A 64 -6.47 7.41 8.72
N GLU A 65 -5.23 7.21 9.14
CA GLU A 65 -4.11 8.03 8.70
C GLU A 65 -3.86 7.93 7.19
N LEU A 66 -3.90 6.72 6.62
CA LEU A 66 -3.75 6.51 5.18
C LEU A 66 -4.85 7.20 4.37
N ARG A 67 -6.10 7.10 4.81
CA ARG A 67 -7.25 7.80 4.23
C ARG A 67 -7.02 9.32 4.24
N ASP A 68 -6.62 9.87 5.37
CA ASP A 68 -6.44 11.32 5.53
C ASP A 68 -5.27 11.84 4.70
N ARG A 69 -4.18 11.06 4.58
CA ARG A 69 -3.07 11.35 3.66
C ARG A 69 -3.53 11.37 2.20
N ALA A 70 -4.36 10.42 1.77
CA ALA A 70 -4.93 10.40 0.41
C ALA A 70 -5.85 11.63 0.16
N ALA A 71 -6.66 12.01 1.15
CA ALA A 71 -7.48 13.22 1.08
C ALA A 71 -6.63 14.49 0.96
N ASN A 72 -5.59 14.63 1.77
CA ASN A 72 -4.70 15.79 1.75
C ASN A 72 -3.97 15.94 0.41
N ARG A 73 -3.50 14.83 -0.17
CA ARG A 73 -2.87 14.82 -1.50
C ARG A 73 -3.84 15.17 -2.63
N ARG A 74 -5.12 14.78 -2.51
CA ARG A 74 -6.17 15.25 -3.43
C ARG A 74 -6.32 16.78 -3.39
N HIS A 75 -6.21 17.39 -2.21
CA HIS A 75 -6.37 18.83 -2.04
C HIS A 75 -5.12 19.66 -2.37
N SER A 76 -3.91 19.08 -2.30
CA SER A 76 -2.67 19.81 -2.59
C SER A 76 -2.50 20.23 -4.06
N GLY A 77 -3.20 19.57 -4.99
CA GLY A 77 -3.24 19.97 -6.41
C GLY A 77 -4.07 21.23 -6.70
N LEU A 78 -4.84 21.73 -5.72
CA LEU A 78 -5.70 22.92 -5.87
C LEU A 78 -5.04 24.23 -5.42
N ARG A 79 -3.75 24.22 -5.07
CA ARG A 79 -3.04 25.47 -4.74
C ARG A 79 -3.02 26.36 -5.99
N GLN A 80 -3.76 27.46 -5.94
CA GLN A 80 -3.81 28.46 -7.02
C GLN A 80 -2.38 28.80 -7.46
N SER A 81 -2.04 28.47 -8.71
CA SER A 81 -0.91 29.09 -9.36
C SER A 81 -1.24 30.58 -9.49
N LYS A 82 -0.33 31.43 -9.03
CA LYS A 82 -0.47 32.89 -9.14
C LYS A 82 -0.50 33.20 -10.65
N LEU A 83 -1.67 33.49 -11.20
CA LEU A 83 -1.79 33.83 -12.61
C LEU A 83 -0.95 35.08 -12.88
N PRO A 84 -0.13 35.10 -13.95
CA PRO A 84 0.63 36.29 -14.30
C PRO A 84 -0.36 37.41 -14.64
N PHE A 85 -0.32 38.47 -13.85
CA PHE A 85 -1.12 39.67 -14.10
C PHE A 85 -0.58 40.33 -15.37
N LYS A 86 -1.37 40.36 -16.45
CA LYS A 86 -1.07 41.20 -17.61
C LYS A 86 -1.72 42.56 -17.37
N ALA A 87 -0.89 43.59 -17.19
CA ALA A 87 -1.33 44.97 -17.25
C ALA A 87 -1.69 45.33 -18.71
N VAL A 88 -2.84 45.96 -18.90
CA VAL A 88 -3.30 46.54 -20.19
C VAL A 88 -2.77 47.96 -20.29
#